data_AF-A0A519N128-F1
#
_entry.id   AF-A0A519N128-F1
#
_cell.length_a   1.000
_cell.length_b   1.000
_cell.length_c   1.000
_cell.angle_alpha   90.00
_cell.angle_beta   90.00
_cell.angle_gamma   90.00
#
_symmetry.space_group_name_H-M   'P 1'
#
loop_
_entity.id
_entity.type
_entity.pdbx_description
1 polymer ?
#
loop_
_entity_poly.entity_id
_entity_poly.type
_entity_poly.pdbx_seq_one_letter_code
_entity_poly.pdbx_strand_id
1 'polypeptide(L)'
;MKKIGLALLLLLFAETASACLNTYQFKIFPVGVVNGNIVSVDFKIRRTSKAEGNQMLDLGLKDARAMDVMWILDAYISTYDKSQKLLTSEHFEQVYSLEEDYGSKLQSVYSVCLSKIKSANPTIDLFKPDYISFCDYQQKCKLVAIESDTIKHLDYMSYNKKKHLLPVMRDTSYYGFGGNAPEKAIDLYVSSVRVYKSKNMTLVMSHLETGHEISMNLMDDSKEKKPNIAFRNIAEATYVEPLLHHGYGVDIFITS
;
A
#
# COMPACT_ATOMS: atom_id res chain seq x y z
N MET A 1 -39.68 -3.77 -32.92
CA MET A 1 -39.33 -3.39 -31.53
C MET A 1 -38.35 -4.34 -30.81
N LYS A 2 -37.83 -5.43 -31.41
CA LYS A 2 -36.89 -6.36 -30.73
C LYS A 2 -35.39 -6.01 -30.86
N LYS A 3 -35.01 -5.08 -31.75
CA LYS A 3 -33.59 -4.77 -32.03
C LYS A 3 -32.98 -3.65 -31.17
N ILE A 4 -33.81 -2.85 -30.49
CA ILE A 4 -33.35 -1.72 -29.66
C ILE A 4 -32.87 -2.20 -28.28
N GLY A 5 -33.48 -3.25 -27.73
CA GLY A 5 -33.09 -3.80 -26.42
C GLY A 5 -31.70 -4.47 -26.40
N LEU A 6 -31.26 -5.05 -27.52
CA LEU A 6 -29.95 -5.71 -27.59
C LEU A 6 -28.78 -4.71 -27.64
N ALA A 7 -28.98 -3.54 -28.28
CA ALA A 7 -27.99 -2.48 -28.33
C ALA A 7 -27.83 -1.77 -26.97
N LEU A 8 -28.92 -1.61 -26.20
CA LEU A 8 -28.85 -1.07 -24.84
C LEU A 8 -28.14 -2.03 -23.88
N LEU A 9 -28.33 -3.36 -24.04
CA LEU A 9 -27.61 -4.36 -23.23
C LEU A 9 -26.10 -4.29 -23.46
N LEU A 10 -25.65 -4.16 -24.71
CA LEU A 10 -24.24 -4.08 -25.09
C LEU A 10 -23.54 -2.82 -24.56
N LEU A 11 -24.24 -1.68 -24.48
CA LEU A 11 -23.70 -0.45 -23.90
C LEU A 11 -23.49 -0.55 -22.38
N LEU A 12 -24.34 -1.30 -21.67
CA LEU A 12 -24.19 -1.54 -20.24
C LEU A 12 -22.99 -2.47 -19.90
N PHE A 13 -22.52 -3.29 -20.85
CA PHE A 13 -21.31 -4.10 -20.67
C PHE A 13 -20.00 -3.38 -21.01
N ALA A 14 -20.04 -2.23 -21.69
CA ALA A 14 -18.84 -1.45 -21.98
C ALA A 14 -18.33 -0.69 -20.75
N GLU A 15 -19.24 -0.23 -19.89
CA GLU A 15 -18.88 0.45 -18.63
C GLU A 15 -18.30 -0.52 -17.57
N THR A 16 -18.65 -1.80 -17.63
CA THR A 16 -18.17 -2.79 -16.64
C THR A 16 -16.72 -3.22 -16.87
N ALA A 17 -16.14 -3.01 -18.06
CA ALA A 17 -14.75 -3.35 -18.34
C ALA A 17 -13.74 -2.42 -17.64
N SER A 18 -14.10 -1.15 -17.38
CA SER A 18 -13.22 -0.17 -16.71
C SER A 18 -13.11 -0.41 -15.20
N ALA A 19 -14.05 -1.15 -14.59
CA ALA A 19 -14.01 -1.47 -13.18
C ALA A 19 -12.81 -2.40 -12.83
N CYS A 20 -12.31 -3.19 -13.79
CA CYS A 20 -11.29 -4.22 -13.63
C CYS A 20 -9.87 -3.71 -13.30
N LEU A 21 -9.63 -2.40 -13.43
CA LEU A 21 -8.31 -1.79 -13.28
C LEU A 21 -8.09 -1.05 -11.95
N ASN A 22 -9.15 -0.71 -11.22
CA ASN A 22 -8.99 0.11 -10.02
C ASN A 22 -8.33 -0.70 -8.88
N THR A 23 -7.28 -0.16 -8.27
CA THR A 23 -6.75 -0.64 -6.98
C THR A 23 -6.23 0.54 -6.18
N TYR A 24 -6.37 0.47 -4.85
CA TYR A 24 -5.95 1.50 -3.91
C TYR A 24 -5.03 0.89 -2.85
N GLN A 25 -3.81 1.39 -2.77
CA GLN A 25 -2.83 0.91 -1.82
C GLN A 25 -2.33 2.09 -0.99
N PHE A 26 -2.33 1.93 0.32
CA PHE A 26 -1.68 2.85 1.23
C PHE A 26 -0.40 2.21 1.75
N LYS A 27 0.74 2.80 1.37
CA LYS A 27 2.06 2.31 1.76
C LYS A 27 2.78 3.33 2.63
N ILE A 28 3.36 2.86 3.71
CA ILE A 28 4.23 3.60 4.62
C ILE A 28 5.66 3.13 4.37
N PHE A 29 6.56 4.06 4.01
CA PHE A 29 8.00 3.81 3.95
C PHE A 29 8.66 4.56 5.11
N PRO A 30 8.92 3.88 6.25
CA PRO A 30 9.50 4.52 7.42
C PRO A 30 10.91 5.01 7.08
N VAL A 31 11.26 6.20 7.55
CA VAL A 31 12.58 6.82 7.31
C VAL A 31 13.44 6.75 8.57
N GLY A 32 12.89 7.12 9.72
CA GLY A 32 13.61 7.11 10.97
C GLY A 32 12.77 7.56 12.16
N VAL A 33 13.45 7.78 13.28
CA VAL A 33 12.85 8.20 14.54
C VAL A 33 13.32 9.60 14.93
N VAL A 34 12.37 10.48 15.25
CA VAL A 34 12.62 11.84 15.77
C VAL A 34 11.82 12.02 17.05
N ASN A 35 12.48 12.36 18.15
CA ASN A 35 11.85 12.57 19.47
C ASN A 35 10.94 11.39 19.91
N GLY A 36 11.30 10.16 19.55
CA GLY A 36 10.53 8.96 19.87
C GLY A 36 9.36 8.65 18.93
N ASN A 37 9.07 9.52 17.95
CA ASN A 37 8.05 9.33 16.93
C ASN A 37 8.67 8.83 15.62
N ILE A 38 7.90 8.06 14.86
CA ILE A 38 8.30 7.50 13.57
C ILE A 38 7.98 8.52 12.48
N VAL A 39 8.98 8.89 11.69
CA VAL A 39 8.80 9.73 10.49
C VAL A 39 8.89 8.84 9.26
N SER A 40 7.95 9.01 8.33
CA SER A 40 7.84 8.20 7.12
C SER A 40 7.53 9.05 5.88
N VAL A 41 7.72 8.42 4.73
CA VAL A 41 7.13 8.86 3.47
C VAL A 41 6.00 7.89 3.15
N ASP A 42 4.78 8.39 3.11
CA ASP A 42 3.60 7.58 2.83
C ASP A 42 3.14 7.83 1.39
N PHE A 43 2.61 6.80 0.76
CA PHE A 43 2.04 6.88 -0.58
C PHE A 43 0.63 6.32 -0.60
N LYS A 44 -0.31 7.12 -1.11
CA LYS A 44 -1.56 6.58 -1.67
C LYS A 44 -1.31 6.28 -3.13
N ILE A 45 -1.37 5.01 -3.49
CA ILE A 45 -1.12 4.52 -4.83
C ILE A 45 -2.44 4.06 -5.39
N ARG A 46 -2.85 4.65 -6.51
CA ARG A 46 -4.05 4.29 -7.23
C ARG A 46 -3.69 3.78 -8.61
N ARG A 47 -4.09 2.54 -8.92
CA ARG A 47 -4.20 2.09 -10.31
C ARG A 47 -5.56 2.48 -10.83
N THR A 48 -5.63 2.97 -12.06
CA THR A 48 -6.87 3.28 -12.76
C THR A 48 -6.68 3.11 -14.27
N SER A 49 -7.73 3.33 -15.06
CA SER A 49 -7.58 3.40 -16.51
C SER A 49 -6.98 4.75 -16.92
N LYS A 50 -6.27 4.80 -18.06
CA LYS A 50 -5.79 6.08 -18.63
C LYS A 50 -6.95 7.02 -18.93
N ALA A 51 -8.10 6.50 -19.37
CA ALA A 51 -9.29 7.32 -19.63
C ALA A 51 -9.75 8.05 -18.35
N GLU A 52 -9.93 7.31 -17.26
CA GLU A 52 -10.36 7.87 -15.97
C GLU A 52 -9.29 8.79 -15.38
N GLY A 53 -8.02 8.37 -15.35
CA GLY A 53 -6.92 9.18 -14.82
C GLY A 53 -6.68 10.48 -15.61
N ASN A 54 -6.82 10.45 -16.94
CA ASN A 54 -6.71 11.64 -17.79
C ASN A 54 -7.80 12.67 -17.47
N GLN A 55 -9.03 12.21 -17.21
CA GLN A 55 -10.13 13.08 -16.79
C GLN A 55 -9.91 13.62 -15.38
N MET A 56 -9.52 12.75 -14.44
CA MET A 56 -9.31 13.13 -13.05
C MET A 56 -8.21 14.18 -12.87
N LEU A 57 -7.13 14.07 -13.64
CA LEU A 57 -5.95 14.91 -13.53
C LEU A 57 -5.90 16.02 -14.61
N ASP A 58 -6.93 16.14 -15.44
CA ASP A 58 -7.04 17.11 -16.54
C ASP A 58 -5.78 17.16 -17.44
N LEU A 59 -5.29 16.00 -17.87
CA LEU A 59 -3.99 15.89 -18.57
C LEU A 59 -4.06 16.21 -20.07
N GLY A 60 -5.25 16.27 -20.66
CA GLY A 60 -5.43 16.54 -22.09
C GLY A 60 -4.86 15.46 -23.03
N LEU A 61 -4.68 14.22 -22.56
CA LEU A 61 -4.20 13.10 -23.38
C LEU A 61 -5.24 12.74 -24.43
N LYS A 62 -4.84 12.75 -25.71
CA LYS A 62 -5.73 12.49 -26.85
C LYS A 62 -6.11 11.01 -27.03
N ASP A 63 -5.20 10.09 -26.67
CA ASP A 63 -5.36 8.64 -26.87
C ASP A 63 -5.46 7.89 -25.52
N ALA A 64 -6.26 8.39 -24.59
CA ALA A 64 -6.45 7.80 -23.27
C ALA A 64 -7.49 6.66 -23.31
N ARG A 65 -7.05 5.43 -23.56
CA ARG A 65 -7.94 4.26 -23.65
C ARG A 65 -8.32 3.71 -22.27
N ALA A 66 -9.55 3.23 -22.13
CA ALA A 66 -10.07 2.66 -20.88
C ALA A 66 -9.40 1.34 -20.44
N MET A 67 -8.72 0.64 -21.36
CA MET A 67 -8.02 -0.61 -21.07
C MET A 67 -6.55 -0.40 -20.68
N ASP A 68 -6.00 0.78 -20.93
CA ASP A 68 -4.60 1.07 -20.61
C ASP A 68 -4.48 1.48 -19.15
N VAL A 69 -3.46 0.98 -18.46
CA VAL A 69 -3.21 1.28 -17.05
C VAL A 69 -2.58 2.66 -16.86
N MET A 70 -3.00 3.35 -15.82
CA MET A 70 -2.35 4.53 -15.27
C MET A 70 -2.19 4.35 -13.75
N TRP A 71 -1.06 4.85 -13.24
CA TRP A 71 -0.80 4.92 -11.81
C TRP A 71 -0.79 6.36 -11.36
N ILE A 72 -1.43 6.65 -10.23
CA ILE A 72 -1.43 7.94 -9.54
C ILE A 72 -0.86 7.71 -8.15
N LEU A 73 0.12 8.50 -7.76
CA LEU A 73 0.83 8.39 -6.49
C LEU A 73 0.73 9.75 -5.77
N ASP A 74 0.00 9.77 -4.66
CA ASP A 74 0.00 10.91 -3.73
C ASP A 74 0.97 10.63 -2.59
N ALA A 75 2.00 11.45 -2.48
CA ALA A 75 3.02 11.32 -1.46
C ALA A 75 2.75 12.26 -0.28
N TYR A 76 3.04 11.76 0.92
CA TYR A 76 2.92 12.49 2.17
C TYR A 76 4.18 12.30 3.02
N ILE A 77 4.58 13.33 3.76
CA ILE A 77 5.51 13.18 4.87
C ILE A 77 4.68 13.10 6.15
N SER A 78 4.74 11.96 6.81
CA SER A 78 3.91 11.68 7.97
C SER A 78 4.74 11.41 9.22
N THR A 79 4.15 11.71 10.37
CA THR A 79 4.71 11.36 11.68
C THR A 79 3.69 10.54 12.46
N TYR A 80 4.13 9.42 13.02
CA TYR A 80 3.33 8.49 13.80
C TYR A 80 3.92 8.29 15.20
N ASP A 81 3.06 7.95 16.15
CA ASP A 81 3.54 7.36 17.41
C ASP A 81 3.88 5.86 17.25
N LYS A 82 4.34 5.25 18.33
CA LYS A 82 4.75 3.83 18.38
C LYS A 82 3.60 2.83 18.23
N SER A 83 2.36 3.30 18.33
CA SER A 83 1.12 2.54 18.15
C SER A 83 0.47 2.77 16.78
N GLN A 84 1.21 3.38 15.83
CA GLN A 84 0.73 3.76 14.51
C GLN A 84 -0.39 4.82 14.55
N LYS A 85 -0.56 5.55 15.65
CA LYS A 85 -1.44 6.72 15.61
C LYS A 85 -0.78 7.81 14.77
N LEU A 86 -1.47 8.24 13.71
CA LEU A 86 -1.02 9.39 12.92
C LEU A 86 -1.07 10.66 13.78
N LEU A 87 0.05 11.37 13.85
CA LEU A 87 0.19 12.64 14.58
C LEU A 87 0.12 13.83 13.61
N THR A 88 0.85 13.75 12.50
CA THR A 88 0.85 14.78 11.45
C THR A 88 1.01 14.15 10.09
N SER A 89 0.45 14.75 9.05
CA SER A 89 0.66 14.38 7.66
C SER A 89 0.66 15.64 6.79
N GLU A 90 1.74 15.85 6.05
CA GLU A 90 1.89 16.94 5.07
C GLU A 90 1.85 16.33 3.68
N HIS A 91 0.90 16.75 2.85
CA HIS A 91 0.90 16.38 1.43
C HIS A 91 2.14 16.98 0.76
N PHE A 92 2.91 16.15 0.07
CA PHE A 92 4.11 16.56 -0.62
C PHE A 92 3.84 16.85 -2.09
N GLU A 93 3.48 15.82 -2.85
CA GLU A 93 3.28 15.94 -4.30
C GLU A 93 2.39 14.79 -4.80
N GLN A 94 1.64 15.06 -5.86
CA GLN A 94 0.94 14.06 -6.65
C GLN A 94 1.69 13.86 -7.98
N VAL A 95 2.07 12.62 -8.27
CA VAL A 95 2.68 12.25 -9.57
C VAL A 95 1.90 11.11 -10.22
N TYR A 96 2.12 10.91 -11.51
CA TYR A 96 1.52 9.79 -12.24
C TYR A 96 2.53 9.06 -13.13
N SER A 97 2.20 7.81 -13.46
CA SER A 97 2.88 6.99 -14.46
C SER A 97 1.87 6.50 -15.50
N LEU A 98 2.23 6.64 -16.78
CA LEU A 98 1.49 6.06 -17.91
C LEU A 98 2.04 4.68 -18.31
N GLU A 99 3.09 4.22 -17.64
CA GLU A 99 3.72 2.92 -17.82
C GLU A 99 3.10 1.89 -16.87
N GLU A 100 3.25 0.60 -17.17
CA GLU A 100 2.76 -0.47 -16.29
C GLU A 100 3.48 -0.51 -14.94
N ASP A 101 4.77 -0.12 -14.91
CA ASP A 101 5.58 -0.04 -13.70
C ASP A 101 5.62 1.41 -13.19
N TYR A 102 5.33 1.59 -11.90
CA TYR A 102 5.40 2.88 -11.21
C TYR A 102 6.63 3.03 -10.29
N GLY A 103 7.47 1.99 -10.19
CA GLY A 103 8.58 1.91 -9.26
C GLY A 103 9.61 3.04 -9.42
N SER A 104 9.90 3.46 -10.65
CA SER A 104 10.82 4.58 -10.92
C SER A 104 10.29 5.91 -10.37
N LYS A 105 8.98 6.18 -10.56
CA LYS A 105 8.30 7.38 -10.02
C LYS A 105 8.25 7.34 -8.49
N LEU A 106 7.89 6.18 -7.92
CA LEU A 106 7.88 5.96 -6.47
C LEU A 106 9.25 6.28 -5.86
N GLN A 107 10.32 5.67 -6.39
CA GLN A 107 11.68 5.86 -5.89
C GLN A 107 12.15 7.31 -6.04
N SER A 108 11.83 7.97 -7.16
CA SER A 108 12.17 9.37 -7.39
C SER A 108 11.55 10.28 -6.33
N VAL A 109 10.23 10.18 -6.13
CA VAL A 109 9.52 11.00 -5.13
C VAL A 109 10.01 10.69 -3.72
N TYR A 110 10.15 9.40 -3.38
CA TYR A 110 10.68 8.97 -2.10
C TYR A 110 12.06 9.56 -1.81
N SER A 111 12.95 9.60 -2.80
CA SER A 111 14.32 10.13 -2.63
C SER A 111 14.31 11.62 -2.29
N VAL A 112 13.41 12.39 -2.90
CA VAL A 112 13.23 13.82 -2.61
C VAL A 112 12.68 14.02 -1.20
N CYS A 113 11.63 13.28 -0.83
CA CYS A 113 11.06 13.34 0.52
C CYS A 113 12.09 12.93 1.59
N LEU A 114 12.84 11.86 1.35
CA LEU A 114 13.93 11.40 2.23
C LEU A 114 14.97 12.50 2.44
N SER A 115 15.39 13.18 1.38
CA SER A 115 16.31 14.31 1.48
C SER A 115 15.71 15.44 2.31
N LYS A 116 14.45 15.84 2.05
CA LYS A 116 13.74 16.88 2.82
C LYS A 116 13.67 16.52 4.32
N ILE A 117 13.31 15.29 4.65
CA ILE A 117 13.23 14.78 6.03
C ILE A 117 14.60 14.86 6.71
N LYS A 118 15.66 14.40 6.05
CA LYS A 118 17.04 14.43 6.60
C LYS A 118 17.53 15.85 6.81
N SER A 119 17.27 16.76 5.88
CA SER A 119 17.64 18.17 6.00
C SER A 119 16.91 18.87 7.14
N ALA A 120 15.62 18.57 7.32
CA ALA A 120 14.82 19.13 8.42
C ALA A 120 15.18 18.50 9.79
N ASN A 121 15.71 17.28 9.81
CA ASN A 121 16.05 16.54 11.03
C ASN A 121 17.48 15.97 10.95
N PRO A 122 18.54 16.79 11.09
CA PRO A 122 19.92 16.34 10.91
C PRO A 122 20.37 15.22 11.87
N THR A 123 19.69 15.06 13.00
CA THR A 123 19.98 14.07 14.05
C THR A 123 19.04 12.87 14.03
N ILE A 124 18.21 12.71 12.99
CA ILE A 124 17.27 11.61 12.85
C ILE A 124 17.96 10.24 13.02
N ASP A 125 17.37 9.37 13.85
CA ASP A 125 17.81 7.98 13.96
C ASP A 125 17.22 7.18 12.79
N LEU A 126 17.99 7.08 11.69
CA LEU A 126 17.52 6.43 10.48
C LEU A 126 17.27 4.94 10.71
N PHE A 127 16.16 4.46 10.16
CA PHE A 127 15.90 3.04 10.07
C PHE A 127 16.86 2.37 9.08
N LYS A 128 17.29 1.17 9.42
CA LYS A 128 17.97 0.23 8.55
C LYS A 128 16.98 -0.86 8.14
N PRO A 129 16.66 -1.00 6.84
CA PRO A 129 15.93 -2.15 6.34
C PRO A 129 16.68 -3.46 6.67
N ASP A 130 15.98 -4.43 7.25
CA ASP A 130 16.54 -5.68 7.75
C ASP A 130 15.91 -6.91 7.07
N TYR A 131 14.62 -6.85 6.76
CA TYR A 131 13.87 -7.94 6.16
C TYR A 131 12.77 -7.42 5.23
N ILE A 132 12.59 -8.07 4.10
CA ILE A 132 11.38 -7.95 3.28
C ILE A 132 10.99 -9.32 2.74
N SER A 133 9.69 -9.54 2.64
CA SER A 133 9.14 -10.73 2.01
C SER A 133 7.74 -10.49 1.47
N PHE A 134 7.41 -11.17 0.38
CA PHE A 134 6.07 -11.20 -0.20
C PHE A 134 5.42 -12.53 0.13
N CYS A 135 4.24 -12.46 0.72
CA CYS A 135 3.48 -13.60 1.17
C CYS A 135 2.52 -14.01 0.05
N ASP A 136 2.25 -15.31 -0.06
CA ASP A 136 1.17 -15.79 -0.92
C ASP A 136 -0.18 -15.44 -0.26
N TYR A 137 -1.04 -14.72 -0.98
CA TYR A 137 -2.28 -14.07 -0.52
C TYR A 137 -3.32 -15.02 0.10
N GLN A 138 -3.02 -16.31 0.22
CA GLN A 138 -3.88 -17.35 0.77
C GLN A 138 -3.23 -18.14 1.91
N GLN A 139 -1.92 -17.98 2.15
CA GLN A 139 -1.16 -18.79 3.10
C GLN A 139 -0.53 -17.92 4.19
N LYS A 140 -0.55 -18.42 5.43
CA LYS A 140 0.02 -17.70 6.58
C LYS A 140 1.48 -17.34 6.31
N CYS A 141 1.79 -16.05 6.33
CA CYS A 141 3.17 -15.58 6.26
C CYS A 141 3.95 -16.06 7.50
N LYS A 142 5.24 -16.38 7.34
CA LYS A 142 5.98 -17.04 8.44
C LYS A 142 6.21 -16.15 9.65
N LEU A 143 6.36 -14.84 9.42
CA LEU A 143 6.81 -13.91 10.46
C LEU A 143 5.65 -13.32 11.28
N VAL A 144 4.50 -13.10 10.63
CA VAL A 144 3.35 -12.41 11.22
C VAL A 144 2.06 -13.15 10.91
N ALA A 145 1.08 -13.04 11.81
CA ALA A 145 -0.28 -13.48 11.58
C ALA A 145 -1.27 -12.42 12.05
N ILE A 146 -2.40 -12.30 11.36
CA ILE A 146 -3.52 -11.46 11.78
C ILE A 146 -4.52 -12.35 12.51
N GLU A 147 -4.96 -11.90 13.68
CA GLU A 147 -5.91 -12.60 14.54
C GLU A 147 -7.02 -11.64 14.95
N SER A 148 -8.26 -12.12 15.02
CA SER A 148 -9.41 -11.31 15.44
C SER A 148 -10.11 -11.92 16.65
N ASP A 149 -10.41 -11.08 17.64
CA ASP A 149 -11.38 -11.37 18.70
C ASP A 149 -12.75 -10.87 18.23
N THR A 150 -13.56 -11.79 17.70
CA THR A 150 -14.86 -11.49 17.11
C THR A 150 -15.89 -11.02 18.14
N ILE A 151 -15.70 -11.34 19.43
CA ILE A 151 -16.60 -10.93 20.52
C ILE A 151 -16.31 -9.48 20.91
N LYS A 152 -15.03 -9.10 21.00
CA LYS A 152 -14.62 -7.73 21.37
C LYS A 152 -14.43 -6.81 20.17
N HIS A 153 -14.51 -7.34 18.96
CA HIS A 153 -14.23 -6.64 17.70
C HIS A 153 -12.83 -5.99 17.70
N LEU A 154 -11.82 -6.73 18.18
CA LEU A 154 -10.43 -6.30 18.25
C LEU A 154 -9.57 -7.17 17.34
N ASP A 155 -8.71 -6.54 16.56
CA ASP A 155 -7.76 -7.21 15.69
C ASP A 155 -6.34 -7.08 16.24
N TYR A 156 -5.53 -8.12 16.01
CA TYR A 156 -4.18 -8.23 16.52
C TYR A 156 -3.22 -8.67 15.41
N MET A 157 -2.01 -8.12 15.42
CA MET A 157 -0.87 -8.70 14.73
C MET A 157 -0.06 -9.51 15.73
N SER A 158 0.11 -10.79 15.44
CA SER A 158 0.99 -11.69 16.18
C SER A 158 2.37 -11.69 15.54
N TYR A 159 3.39 -11.33 16.32
CA TYR A 159 4.80 -11.35 15.94
C TYR A 159 5.62 -11.94 17.08
N ASN A 160 6.51 -12.89 16.80
CA ASN A 160 7.31 -13.58 17.83
C ASN A 160 6.49 -14.10 19.03
N LYS A 161 5.29 -14.65 18.76
CA LYS A 161 4.32 -15.15 19.76
C LYS A 161 3.75 -14.08 20.71
N LYS A 162 3.99 -12.80 20.45
CA LYS A 162 3.34 -11.69 21.16
C LYS A 162 2.23 -11.12 20.29
N LYS A 163 1.09 -10.83 20.92
CA LYS A 163 -0.05 -10.16 20.28
C LYS A 163 0.07 -8.66 20.46
N HIS A 164 -0.01 -7.93 19.37
CA HIS A 164 -0.02 -6.49 19.34
C HIS A 164 -1.38 -6.04 18.82
N LEU A 165 -2.09 -5.24 19.62
CA LEU A 165 -3.39 -4.71 19.21
C LEU A 165 -3.19 -3.82 17.99
N LEU A 166 -3.97 -4.04 16.94
CA LEU A 166 -3.98 -3.17 15.78
C LEU A 166 -4.87 -1.97 16.06
N PRO A 167 -4.40 -0.75 15.78
CA PRO A 167 -5.28 0.40 15.80
C PRO A 167 -6.40 0.15 14.79
N VAL A 168 -7.62 0.25 15.32
CA VAL A 168 -8.85 -0.09 14.63
C VAL A 168 -8.90 0.57 13.24
N MET A 169 -8.87 -0.24 12.17
CA MET A 169 -8.95 0.24 10.78
C MET A 169 -10.35 0.69 10.37
N ARG A 170 -11.13 1.27 11.30
CA ARG A 170 -12.52 1.69 11.04
C ARG A 170 -12.62 3.07 10.41
N ASP A 171 -11.63 3.94 10.62
CA ASP A 171 -11.56 5.21 9.89
C ASP A 171 -10.62 5.06 8.69
N THR A 172 -11.24 4.74 7.56
CA THR A 172 -10.56 4.51 6.30
C THR A 172 -10.44 5.76 5.44
N SER A 173 -10.95 6.89 5.93
CA SER A 173 -10.90 8.17 5.22
C SER A 173 -9.45 8.63 5.03
N TYR A 174 -8.61 8.45 6.05
CA TYR A 174 -7.19 8.76 5.97
C TYR A 174 -6.48 7.92 4.89
N TYR A 175 -6.80 6.63 4.82
CA TYR A 175 -6.19 5.69 3.86
C TYR A 175 -6.79 5.77 2.44
N GLY A 176 -7.84 6.58 2.25
CA GLY A 176 -8.44 6.84 0.95
C GLY A 176 -9.37 5.73 0.43
N PHE A 177 -9.80 4.80 1.29
CA PHE A 177 -10.60 3.64 0.85
C PHE A 177 -12.08 3.94 0.57
N GLY A 178 -12.57 5.12 0.94
CA GLY A 178 -14.00 5.42 0.88
C GLY A 178 -14.83 4.48 1.78
N GLY A 179 -16.16 4.51 1.66
CA GLY A 179 -17.09 3.77 2.52
C GLY A 179 -17.17 2.25 2.30
N ASN A 180 -16.41 1.70 1.35
CA ASN A 180 -16.47 0.27 0.97
C ASN A 180 -15.26 -0.55 1.45
N ALA A 181 -14.49 -0.01 2.39
CA ALA A 181 -13.31 -0.67 2.92
C ALA A 181 -13.68 -1.86 3.85
N PRO A 182 -12.81 -2.88 3.97
CA PRO A 182 -13.04 -3.96 4.93
C PRO A 182 -13.09 -3.41 6.35
N GLU A 183 -14.16 -3.75 7.07
CA GLU A 183 -14.40 -3.25 8.44
C GLU A 183 -13.45 -3.88 9.47
N LYS A 184 -12.80 -5.00 9.14
CA LYS A 184 -11.90 -5.77 10.02
C LYS A 184 -10.61 -6.16 9.31
N ALA A 185 -9.50 -6.18 10.04
CA ALA A 185 -8.20 -6.56 9.48
C ALA A 185 -8.13 -8.04 9.08
N ILE A 186 -8.97 -8.91 9.68
CA ILE A 186 -9.03 -10.34 9.31
C ILE A 186 -9.64 -10.59 7.93
N ASP A 187 -10.37 -9.61 7.39
CA ASP A 187 -10.91 -9.67 6.03
C ASP A 187 -9.83 -9.34 4.98
N LEU A 188 -8.61 -9.07 5.43
CA LEU A 188 -7.42 -8.83 4.62
C LEU A 188 -6.40 -9.94 4.81
N TYR A 189 -5.60 -10.15 3.77
CA TYR A 189 -4.47 -11.07 3.77
C TYR A 189 -3.17 -10.31 3.94
N VAL A 190 -2.20 -10.91 4.62
CA VAL A 190 -0.85 -10.34 4.67
C VAL A 190 -0.23 -10.51 3.28
N SER A 191 0.00 -9.39 2.58
CA SER A 191 0.62 -9.33 1.24
C SER A 191 2.14 -9.27 1.34
N SER A 192 2.66 -8.44 2.24
CA SER A 192 4.10 -8.33 2.46
C SER A 192 4.43 -8.04 3.91
N VAL A 193 5.65 -8.41 4.31
CA VAL A 193 6.18 -8.16 5.65
C VAL A 193 7.54 -7.51 5.53
N ARG A 194 7.76 -6.47 6.33
CA ARG A 194 9.02 -5.72 6.38
C ARG A 194 9.47 -5.51 7.79
N VAL A 195 10.77 -5.56 8.00
CA VAL A 195 11.39 -5.23 9.28
C VAL A 195 12.42 -4.14 9.07
N TYR A 196 12.31 -3.11 9.89
CA TYR A 196 13.24 -1.99 9.95
C TYR A 196 13.80 -1.90 11.36
N LYS A 197 15.09 -1.61 11.49
CA LYS A 197 15.77 -1.49 12.79
C LYS A 197 16.41 -0.11 12.93
N SER A 198 16.20 0.54 14.06
CA SER A 198 16.96 1.71 14.50
C SER A 198 17.80 1.33 15.74
N LYS A 199 18.49 2.28 16.38
CA LYS A 199 19.28 2.00 17.59
C LYS A 199 18.45 1.39 18.72
N ASN A 200 17.21 1.87 18.88
CA ASN A 200 16.37 1.57 20.05
C ASN A 200 14.97 1.06 19.67
N MET A 201 14.74 0.68 18.41
CA MET A 201 13.43 0.29 17.93
C MET A 201 13.56 -0.73 16.81
N THR A 202 12.78 -1.80 16.88
CA THR A 202 12.45 -2.63 15.73
C THR A 202 11.01 -2.31 15.32
N LEU A 203 10.84 -1.94 14.04
CA LEU A 203 9.55 -1.70 13.43
C LEU A 203 9.23 -2.87 12.52
N VAL A 204 8.14 -3.57 12.82
CA VAL A 204 7.63 -4.67 12.00
C VAL A 204 6.39 -4.17 11.30
N MET A 205 6.41 -4.20 9.97
CA MET A 205 5.33 -3.71 9.13
C MET A 205 4.75 -4.87 8.33
N SER A 206 3.44 -4.87 8.18
CA SER A 206 2.72 -5.79 7.31
C SER A 206 1.85 -4.97 6.38
N HIS A 207 1.96 -5.22 5.08
CA HIS A 207 0.97 -4.74 4.14
C HIS A 207 -0.18 -5.73 4.12
N LEU A 208 -1.39 -5.27 4.46
CA LEU A 208 -2.60 -6.07 4.40
C LEU A 208 -3.37 -5.71 3.13
N GLU A 209 -3.85 -6.70 2.38
CA GLU A 209 -4.56 -6.47 1.12
C GLU A 209 -5.71 -7.47 0.92
N THR A 210 -6.75 -7.04 0.22
CA THR A 210 -7.84 -7.89 -0.28
C THR A 210 -8.16 -7.49 -1.72
N GLY A 211 -8.68 -8.41 -2.53
CA GLY A 211 -9.02 -8.16 -3.93
C GLY A 211 -9.34 -9.45 -4.68
N HIS A 212 -9.66 -9.33 -5.96
CA HIS A 212 -9.80 -10.47 -6.86
C HIS A 212 -8.43 -10.94 -7.34
N GLU A 213 -8.15 -12.22 -7.10
CA GLU A 213 -6.98 -12.89 -7.63
C GLU A 213 -7.19 -13.15 -9.14
N ILE A 214 -6.47 -12.41 -9.99
CA ILE A 214 -6.24 -12.89 -11.36
C ILE A 214 -5.02 -13.77 -11.25
N SER A 215 -5.25 -15.09 -11.16
CA SER A 215 -4.28 -16.18 -11.27
C SER A 215 -2.84 -15.66 -11.28
N MET A 216 -2.32 -15.32 -10.10
CA MET A 216 -0.95 -14.86 -10.03
C MET A 216 -0.10 -16.11 -10.24
N ASN A 217 0.33 -16.36 -11.47
CA ASN A 217 1.39 -17.33 -11.81
C ASN A 217 2.75 -16.93 -11.18
N LEU A 218 2.75 -16.23 -10.06
CA LEU A 218 3.90 -15.67 -9.36
C LEU A 218 4.50 -16.63 -8.34
N MET A 219 3.78 -17.69 -7.96
CA MET A 219 4.22 -18.61 -6.93
C MET A 219 4.27 -20.04 -7.51
N ASP A 220 5.50 -20.48 -7.79
CA ASP A 220 5.93 -21.85 -7.46
C ASP A 220 5.47 -22.14 -6.01
N ASP A 221 5.14 -23.38 -5.62
CA ASP A 221 4.45 -23.81 -4.37
C ASP A 221 4.95 -23.24 -3.00
N SER A 222 5.93 -22.34 -3.01
CA SER A 222 6.44 -21.55 -1.89
C SER A 222 5.42 -20.53 -1.34
N LYS A 223 5.05 -20.72 -0.08
CA LYS A 223 4.26 -19.83 0.80
C LYS A 223 4.73 -18.37 0.91
N GLU A 224 5.97 -18.10 0.54
CA GLU A 224 6.65 -16.84 0.82
C GLU A 224 7.87 -16.68 -0.10
N LYS A 225 7.99 -15.50 -0.72
CA LYS A 225 9.06 -15.18 -1.67
C LYS A 225 9.82 -13.95 -1.20
N LYS A 226 11.14 -14.10 -1.06
CA LYS A 226 12.03 -12.94 -0.89
C LYS A 226 12.20 -12.25 -2.25
N PRO A 227 11.79 -10.98 -2.40
CA PRO A 227 12.00 -10.26 -3.64
C PRO A 227 13.50 -10.09 -3.92
N ASN A 228 13.89 -10.16 -5.18
CA ASN A 228 15.27 -9.88 -5.60
C ASN A 228 15.50 -8.36 -5.71
N ILE A 229 15.47 -7.67 -4.57
CA ILE A 229 15.66 -6.21 -4.48
C ILE A 229 16.71 -5.86 -3.43
N ALA A 230 17.36 -4.70 -3.59
CA ALA A 230 18.37 -4.19 -2.67
C ALA A 230 17.71 -3.58 -1.41
N PHE A 231 17.12 -4.40 -0.55
CA PHE A 231 16.46 -3.94 0.69
C PHE A 231 17.44 -3.87 1.87
N ARG A 232 18.48 -3.03 1.75
CA ARG A 232 19.60 -2.98 2.72
C ARG A 232 19.86 -1.60 3.30
N ASN A 233 19.41 -0.55 2.61
CA ASN A 233 19.60 0.82 3.04
C ASN A 233 18.31 1.60 2.87
N ILE A 234 18.14 2.67 3.65
CA ILE A 234 16.90 3.44 3.65
C ILE A 234 16.65 4.16 2.32
N ALA A 235 17.70 4.50 1.56
CA ALA A 235 17.56 5.14 0.26
C ALA A 235 16.98 4.19 -0.81
N GLU A 236 17.10 2.88 -0.63
CA GLU A 236 16.61 1.81 -1.51
C GLU A 236 15.40 1.08 -0.89
N ALA A 237 14.70 1.71 0.06
CA ALA A 237 13.62 1.08 0.82
C ALA A 237 12.30 0.96 0.04
N THR A 238 12.19 1.54 -1.15
CA THR A 238 10.97 1.44 -1.97
C THR A 238 10.93 0.14 -2.77
N TYR A 239 9.72 -0.32 -3.06
CA TYR A 239 9.48 -1.53 -3.83
C TYR A 239 8.06 -1.51 -4.41
N VAL A 240 7.88 -2.23 -5.50
CA VAL A 240 6.57 -2.57 -6.07
C VAL A 240 6.26 -3.99 -5.62
N GLU A 241 5.10 -4.18 -5.01
CA GLU A 241 4.60 -5.51 -4.67
C GLU A 241 3.73 -6.04 -5.81
N PRO A 242 3.55 -7.36 -5.93
CA PRO A 242 2.43 -7.93 -6.67
C PRO A 242 1.12 -7.31 -6.17
N LEU A 243 0.14 -7.04 -7.04
CA LEU A 243 -1.10 -6.38 -6.63
C LEU A 243 -2.31 -7.21 -7.05
N LEU A 244 -3.34 -7.22 -6.21
CA LEU A 244 -4.61 -7.85 -6.54
C LEU A 244 -5.45 -6.95 -7.45
N HIS A 245 -6.30 -7.55 -8.28
CA HIS A 245 -7.29 -6.77 -9.04
C HIS A 245 -8.41 -6.31 -8.13
N HIS A 246 -8.92 -5.10 -8.34
CA HIS A 246 -9.87 -4.48 -7.40
C HIS A 246 -9.31 -4.40 -5.97
N GLY A 247 -7.97 -4.39 -5.86
CA GLY A 247 -7.28 -4.55 -4.60
C GLY A 247 -7.42 -3.32 -3.73
N TYR A 248 -7.64 -3.53 -2.43
CA TYR A 248 -7.45 -2.52 -1.41
C TYR A 248 -6.39 -3.02 -0.45
N GLY A 249 -5.37 -2.22 -0.18
CA GLY A 249 -4.37 -2.59 0.80
C GLY A 249 -3.81 -1.43 1.61
N VAL A 250 -3.34 -1.75 2.80
CA VAL A 250 -2.90 -0.81 3.83
C VAL A 250 -1.73 -1.38 4.60
N ASP A 251 -0.74 -0.53 4.83
CA ASP A 251 0.33 -0.82 5.75
C ASP A 251 -0.11 -0.64 7.20
N ILE A 252 0.18 -1.67 8.00
CA ILE A 252 0.11 -1.64 9.45
C ILE A 252 1.48 -1.94 10.05
N PHE A 253 1.76 -1.40 11.23
CA PHE A 253 3.02 -1.64 11.91
C PHE A 253 2.89 -1.74 13.42
N ILE A 254 3.86 -2.44 14.00
CA ILE A 254 4.06 -2.57 15.43
C ILE A 254 5.51 -2.23 15.77
N THR A 255 5.74 -1.76 16.99
CA THR A 255 7.08 -1.51 17.51
C THR A 255 7.44 -2.55 18.58
N SER A 256 8.70 -2.99 18.57
CA SER A 256 9.29 -3.89 19.58
C SER A 256 10.68 -3.44 20.00
#